data_AF-A0A1F6SRK0-F1
#
_entry.id   AF-A0A1F6SRK0-F1
#
_cell.length_a   1.000
_cell.length_b   1.000
_cell.length_c   1.000
_cell.angle_alpha   90.00
_cell.angle_beta   90.00
_cell.angle_gamma   90.00
#
_symmetry.space_group_name_H-M   'P 1'
#
loop_
_entity.id
_entity.type
_entity.pdbx_description
1 polymer ?
#
loop_
_entity_poly.entity_id
_entity_poly.type
_entity_poly.pdbx_seq_one_letter_code
_entity_poly.pdbx_strand_id
1 'polypeptide(L)'
;MFENKNFSLGKKTPGATVPDSNNSQNEIDESIPIHTMEKDLASLETHKTDSLQNKNVSFKEISQETKLSKPEPVSLSERTPIPSPFLATAPPKSTPGVTDAPEKKPVPSFFENKMPAELLIKKNSPIDNIPTSSSVKITGSKSIWGKVLHISVTVFIALLFISGGYYYYLIYGASFSGVEKLVGLFQSPVSEKTPPISNSAENIPIEVTEENEETAPVNILFSAKNPNYLALKKEDLNAVKAKEIFIQYGAKIKEQNLVTPIEFIIADENNNPIDFKAFSAALGMNISQEISSRLGENFSLFLYNEDDVVKSGLSISSIEDKGLERAVLLEEKNIAHSLEPIFLSNNYTIIDKEFSSSSHGDAKIRFMNIISPEDLSVDWTVYKNKLMIGTTKMTLRSIIDYTSQTDAPDAPRETIPSENNAQAVDNL
;
A
#
# COMPACT_ATOMS: atom_id res chain seq x y z
N MET A 1 -12.49 44.90 71.21
CA MET A 1 -11.24 45.34 70.56
C MET A 1 -11.26 44.80 69.14
N PHE A 2 -11.59 45.67 68.19
CA PHE A 2 -11.68 45.34 66.78
C PHE A 2 -10.43 45.87 66.07
N GLU A 3 -9.78 45.04 65.27
CA GLU A 3 -8.76 45.50 64.33
C GLU A 3 -9.15 44.99 62.94
N ASN A 4 -9.70 45.92 62.15
CA ASN A 4 -10.21 45.72 60.80
C ASN A 4 -9.09 46.10 59.82
N LYS A 5 -8.58 45.16 59.02
CA LYS A 5 -7.68 45.46 57.89
C LYS A 5 -8.48 45.43 56.59
N ASN A 6 -8.80 46.62 56.10
CA ASN A 6 -9.37 46.87 54.78
C ASN A 6 -8.29 46.69 53.71
N PHE A 7 -8.55 45.85 52.70
CA PHE A 7 -7.73 45.76 51.49
C PHE A 7 -8.46 46.51 50.36
N SER A 8 -7.81 47.58 49.88
CA SER A 8 -8.30 48.49 48.84
C SER A 8 -7.90 48.01 47.45
N LEU A 9 -8.88 47.84 46.55
CA LEU A 9 -8.68 47.57 45.13
C LEU A 9 -8.44 48.88 44.37
N GLY A 10 -7.18 49.14 44.02
CA GLY A 10 -6.79 50.23 43.13
C GLY A 10 -7.11 49.90 41.68
N LYS A 11 -8.13 50.57 41.11
CA LYS A 11 -8.31 50.69 39.66
C LYS A 11 -7.30 51.71 39.12
N LYS A 12 -6.43 51.27 38.19
CA LYS A 12 -5.62 52.16 37.36
C LYS A 12 -6.16 52.13 35.93
N THR A 13 -6.79 53.23 35.53
CA THR A 13 -6.87 53.70 34.14
C THR A 13 -5.69 54.65 33.92
N PRO A 14 -4.93 54.49 32.84
CA PRO A 14 -4.82 55.57 31.85
C PRO A 14 -4.70 54.97 30.43
N GLY A 15 -4.97 55.64 29.32
CA GLY A 15 -5.27 57.02 29.01
C GLY A 15 -5.34 57.06 27.47
N ALA A 16 -6.28 57.84 26.94
CA ALA A 16 -6.43 58.03 25.51
C ALA A 16 -5.19 58.72 24.94
N THR A 17 -4.67 58.20 23.83
CA THR A 17 -3.77 58.94 22.95
C THR A 17 -4.14 58.60 21.52
N VAL A 18 -4.86 59.53 20.90
CA VAL A 18 -4.96 59.64 19.44
C VAL A 18 -3.60 60.13 18.95
N PRO A 19 -3.04 59.49 17.93
CA PRO A 19 -2.58 60.30 16.80
C PRO A 19 -3.00 59.69 15.45
N ASP A 20 -3.60 60.57 14.66
CA ASP A 20 -3.32 60.82 13.26
C ASP A 20 -3.38 59.64 12.27
N SER A 21 -4.52 59.63 11.60
CA SER A 21 -4.72 59.20 10.22
C SER A 21 -3.60 59.70 9.31
N ASN A 22 -2.68 58.81 8.95
CA ASN A 22 -1.87 58.96 7.75
C ASN A 22 -2.23 57.86 6.77
N ASN A 23 -3.00 58.32 5.78
CA ASN A 23 -3.09 57.88 4.41
C ASN A 23 -1.93 56.97 3.96
N SER A 24 -2.22 55.69 3.75
CA SER A 24 -1.48 54.82 2.84
C SER A 24 -2.50 53.98 2.09
N GLN A 25 -3.02 54.58 1.02
CA GLN A 25 -3.56 53.84 -0.11
C GLN A 25 -2.42 52.97 -0.67
N ASN A 26 -2.31 51.73 -0.21
CA ASN A 26 -1.73 50.69 -1.03
C ASN A 26 -2.84 50.26 -2.00
N GLU A 27 -2.87 50.90 -3.17
CA GLU A 27 -3.43 50.29 -4.37
C GLU A 27 -2.70 48.96 -4.58
N ILE A 28 -3.36 47.86 -4.24
CA ILE A 28 -3.02 46.57 -4.83
C ILE A 28 -3.59 46.65 -6.24
N ASP A 29 -2.73 47.01 -7.18
CA ASP A 29 -2.99 46.91 -8.61
C ASP A 29 -3.14 45.42 -8.96
N GLU A 30 -4.35 44.89 -8.79
CA GLU A 30 -4.76 43.57 -9.28
C GLU A 30 -4.92 43.60 -10.81
N SER A 31 -3.83 43.89 -11.52
CA SER A 31 -3.70 43.50 -12.93
C SER A 31 -3.11 42.10 -12.98
N ILE A 32 -3.94 41.09 -12.69
CA ILE A 32 -3.62 39.70 -13.06
C ILE A 32 -3.43 39.71 -14.58
N PRO A 33 -2.23 39.42 -15.12
CA PRO A 33 -2.02 39.40 -16.55
C PRO A 33 -2.86 38.27 -17.14
N ILE A 34 -3.96 38.61 -17.80
CA ILE A 34 -4.74 37.66 -18.58
C ILE A 34 -3.85 37.26 -19.77
N HIS A 35 -3.24 36.09 -19.67
CA HIS A 35 -2.57 35.44 -20.78
C HIS A 35 -3.66 35.02 -21.78
N THR A 36 -3.77 35.76 -22.88
CA THR A 36 -4.58 35.33 -24.02
C THR A 36 -3.74 34.39 -24.88
N MET A 37 -4.36 33.32 -25.40
CA MET A 37 -3.72 32.37 -26.33
C MET A 37 -2.99 33.08 -27.49
N GLU A 38 -3.45 34.26 -27.89
CA GLU A 38 -2.84 35.09 -28.92
C GLU A 38 -1.44 35.60 -28.53
N LYS A 39 -1.22 36.00 -27.27
CA LYS A 39 0.11 36.40 -26.76
C LYS A 39 1.06 35.21 -26.66
N ASP A 40 0.56 34.06 -26.23
CA ASP A 40 1.38 32.85 -26.11
C ASP A 40 1.77 32.31 -27.50
N LEU A 41 0.91 32.41 -28.50
CA LEU A 41 1.22 32.08 -29.90
C LEU A 41 2.24 33.05 -30.54
N ALA A 42 2.13 34.36 -30.27
CA ALA A 42 3.09 35.34 -30.78
C ALA A 42 4.51 35.15 -30.24
N SER A 43 4.66 34.58 -29.03
CA SER A 43 5.97 34.27 -28.44
C SER A 43 6.67 33.05 -29.08
N LEU A 44 5.90 32.18 -29.75
CA LEU A 44 6.45 31.02 -30.47
C LEU A 44 6.98 31.39 -31.87
N GLU A 45 6.51 32.49 -32.46
CA GLU A 45 6.97 32.94 -33.77
C GLU A 45 8.31 33.69 -33.71
N THR A 46 8.64 34.35 -32.60
CA THR A 46 9.85 35.19 -32.49
C THR A 46 11.14 34.40 -32.22
N HIS A 47 11.07 33.13 -31.83
CA HIS A 47 12.26 32.30 -31.57
C HIS A 47 12.80 31.53 -32.78
N LYS A 48 12.23 31.71 -33.98
CA LYS A 48 12.61 30.91 -35.16
C LYS A 48 13.75 31.48 -36.01
N THR A 49 14.38 32.60 -35.63
CA THR A 49 15.35 33.28 -36.53
C THR A 49 16.64 33.80 -35.90
N ASP A 50 17.00 33.41 -34.67
CA ASP A 50 18.29 33.79 -34.08
C ASP A 50 18.94 32.62 -33.31
N SER A 51 19.56 31.68 -34.03
CA SER A 51 20.69 30.88 -33.51
C SER A 51 21.39 30.06 -34.60
N LEU A 52 21.87 30.73 -35.65
CA LEU A 52 22.94 30.21 -36.50
C LEU A 52 24.05 31.25 -36.64
N GLN A 53 24.71 31.56 -35.52
CA GLN A 53 26.05 32.15 -35.57
C GLN A 53 26.97 31.52 -34.52
N ASN A 54 27.85 30.67 -35.05
CA ASN A 54 29.27 30.58 -34.71
C ASN A 54 29.64 30.76 -33.23
N LYS A 55 29.80 29.64 -32.52
CA LYS A 55 30.77 29.56 -31.44
C LYS A 55 31.71 28.39 -31.66
N ASN A 56 32.87 28.78 -32.19
CA ASN A 56 34.07 27.98 -32.37
C ASN A 56 34.52 27.47 -30.98
N VAL A 57 34.25 26.21 -30.67
CA VAL A 57 34.78 25.54 -29.47
C VAL A 57 35.90 24.61 -29.92
N SER A 58 37.11 25.01 -29.53
CA SER A 58 38.35 24.26 -29.70
C SER A 58 38.26 22.89 -29.03
N PHE A 59 38.31 21.84 -29.86
CA PHE A 59 38.45 20.46 -29.42
C PHE A 59 39.91 20.24 -29.02
N LYS A 60 40.17 20.09 -27.72
CA LYS A 60 41.49 19.75 -27.20
C LYS A 60 41.67 18.24 -27.30
N GLU A 61 42.57 17.86 -28.19
CA GLU A 61 43.14 16.55 -28.42
C GLU A 61 43.52 15.85 -27.10
N ILE A 62 42.83 14.76 -26.77
CA ILE A 62 43.27 13.78 -25.77
C ILE A 62 43.52 12.49 -26.53
N SER A 63 44.76 12.35 -26.99
CA SER A 63 45.37 11.09 -27.37
C SER A 63 45.63 10.28 -26.10
N GLN A 64 44.87 9.20 -25.92
CA GLN A 64 45.32 8.07 -25.11
C GLN A 64 45.38 6.85 -26.02
N GLU A 65 46.61 6.39 -26.26
CA GLU A 65 46.95 5.17 -26.98
C GLU A 65 46.33 3.95 -26.30
N THR A 66 45.41 3.32 -27.00
CA THR A 66 44.94 1.96 -26.73
C THR A 66 46.05 0.98 -27.10
N LYS A 67 46.78 0.46 -26.10
CA LYS A 67 47.61 -0.75 -26.28
C LYS A 67 46.69 -1.96 -26.48
N LEU A 68 46.47 -2.29 -27.74
CA LEU A 68 45.78 -3.47 -28.22
C LEU A 68 46.62 -4.73 -27.92
N SER A 69 46.25 -5.50 -26.89
CA SER A 69 46.83 -6.82 -26.65
C SER A 69 46.22 -7.84 -27.62
N LYS A 70 47.10 -8.36 -28.47
CA LYS A 70 46.94 -9.50 -29.38
C LYS A 70 46.21 -10.70 -28.72
N PRO A 71 45.06 -11.17 -29.24
CA PRO A 71 44.47 -12.43 -28.78
C PRO A 71 45.22 -13.63 -29.37
N GLU A 72 45.62 -14.54 -28.47
CA GLU A 72 46.15 -15.87 -28.77
C GLU A 72 45.07 -16.78 -29.41
N PRO A 73 45.42 -17.64 -30.36
CA PRO A 73 44.47 -18.59 -30.94
C PRO A 73 44.17 -19.73 -29.94
N VAL A 74 42.92 -19.79 -29.48
CA VAL A 74 42.40 -20.90 -28.67
C VAL A 74 42.28 -22.15 -29.55
N SER A 75 43.05 -23.18 -29.18
CA SER A 75 43.02 -24.52 -29.75
C SER A 75 41.67 -25.21 -29.51
N LEU A 76 41.01 -25.64 -30.59
CA LEU A 76 39.87 -26.57 -30.54
C LEU A 76 40.36 -27.94 -30.03
N SER A 77 40.05 -28.29 -28.78
CA SER A 77 40.07 -29.67 -28.30
C SER A 77 38.67 -30.26 -28.33
N GLU A 78 38.46 -31.12 -29.31
CA GLU A 78 37.79 -32.43 -29.26
C GLU A 78 36.73 -32.63 -28.16
N ARG A 79 35.45 -32.48 -28.56
CA ARG A 79 34.29 -32.94 -27.81
C ARG A 79 34.32 -34.47 -27.70
N THR A 80 34.48 -35.00 -26.49
CA THR A 80 34.03 -36.35 -26.14
C THR A 80 32.50 -36.39 -26.00
N PRO A 81 31.80 -37.34 -26.65
CA PRO A 81 30.35 -37.45 -26.54
C PRO A 81 29.94 -38.01 -25.16
N ILE A 82 29.10 -37.27 -24.44
CA ILE A 82 28.41 -37.74 -23.24
C ILE A 82 27.29 -38.69 -23.69
N PRO A 83 27.23 -39.93 -23.20
CA PRO A 83 26.18 -40.88 -23.59
C PRO A 83 24.83 -40.51 -22.97
N SER A 84 23.78 -40.50 -23.79
CA SER A 84 22.38 -40.28 -23.42
C SER A 84 21.85 -41.30 -22.41
N PRO A 85 21.04 -40.90 -21.42
CA PRO A 85 20.51 -41.80 -20.38
C PRO A 85 19.19 -42.51 -20.75
N PHE A 86 18.73 -42.44 -22.01
CA PHE A 86 17.36 -42.81 -22.37
C PHE A 86 17.15 -44.18 -23.02
N LEU A 87 18.17 -45.05 -23.07
CA LEU A 87 18.01 -46.39 -23.67
C LEU A 87 18.72 -47.47 -22.84
N ALA A 88 18.09 -47.90 -21.74
CA ALA A 88 18.34 -49.20 -21.10
C ALA A 88 16.98 -49.95 -21.09
N THR A 89 16.62 -50.64 -22.16
CA THR A 89 16.75 -52.10 -22.34
C THR A 89 16.52 -52.97 -21.09
N ALA A 90 15.37 -53.67 -21.15
CA ALA A 90 15.05 -55.01 -20.63
C ALA A 90 14.81 -55.22 -19.11
N PRO A 91 13.65 -55.80 -18.73
CA PRO A 91 13.41 -56.31 -17.38
C PRO A 91 14.00 -57.71 -17.19
N PRO A 92 14.61 -58.04 -16.04
CA PRO A 92 15.00 -59.40 -15.75
C PRO A 92 13.82 -60.24 -15.26
N LYS A 93 13.71 -61.38 -15.93
CA LYS A 93 12.96 -62.60 -15.63
C LYS A 93 12.91 -62.93 -14.13
N SER A 94 11.71 -63.28 -13.69
CA SER A 94 11.41 -64.01 -12.47
C SER A 94 12.02 -65.42 -12.46
N THR A 95 12.56 -65.82 -11.30
CA THR A 95 12.55 -67.23 -10.86
C THR A 95 12.44 -67.29 -9.34
N PRO A 96 11.67 -68.24 -8.78
CA PRO A 96 11.39 -68.35 -7.36
C PRO A 96 12.32 -69.36 -6.67
N GLY A 97 12.58 -69.15 -5.38
CA GLY A 97 12.89 -70.26 -4.47
C GLY A 97 13.97 -70.01 -3.42
N VAL A 98 13.54 -70.20 -2.17
CA VAL A 98 14.26 -71.01 -1.15
C VAL A 98 15.37 -70.30 -0.35
N THR A 99 14.94 -69.79 0.82
CA THR A 99 15.39 -70.28 2.15
C THR A 99 16.61 -69.65 2.85
N ASP A 100 16.30 -69.21 4.08
CA ASP A 100 17.10 -69.10 5.31
C ASP A 100 18.11 -67.96 5.59
N ALA A 101 17.89 -67.44 6.81
CA ALA A 101 18.81 -66.85 7.78
C ALA A 101 19.05 -65.31 7.80
N PRO A 102 18.94 -64.67 8.99
CA PRO A 102 19.10 -63.23 9.15
C PRO A 102 20.56 -62.87 9.43
N GLU A 103 21.21 -62.18 8.49
CA GLU A 103 22.55 -61.62 8.71
C GLU A 103 22.43 -60.20 9.29
N LYS A 104 22.70 -60.11 10.60
CA LYS A 104 22.89 -58.85 11.34
C LYS A 104 24.00 -58.03 10.68
N LYS A 105 23.65 -56.86 10.14
CA LYS A 105 24.63 -55.81 9.82
C LYS A 105 24.94 -54.96 11.07
N PRO A 106 26.21 -54.66 11.35
CA PRO A 106 26.62 -53.86 12.50
C PRO A 106 26.32 -52.38 12.27
N VAL A 107 25.71 -51.76 13.28
CA VAL A 107 25.52 -50.32 13.43
C VAL A 107 26.88 -49.68 13.71
N PRO A 108 27.34 -48.69 12.92
CA PRO A 108 28.51 -47.91 13.29
C PRO A 108 28.16 -46.92 14.40
N SER A 109 28.61 -47.23 15.61
CA SER A 109 28.59 -46.37 16.79
C SER A 109 29.87 -45.53 16.85
N PHE A 110 29.89 -44.30 16.35
CA PHE A 110 30.97 -43.34 16.66
C PHE A 110 30.46 -41.91 16.46
N PHE A 111 30.19 -41.21 17.56
CA PHE A 111 30.69 -39.87 17.91
C PHE A 111 30.11 -39.50 19.28
N GLU A 112 30.73 -40.06 20.31
CA GLU A 112 30.60 -39.62 21.70
C GLU A 112 31.39 -38.31 21.86
N ASN A 113 30.74 -37.19 21.55
CA ASN A 113 31.29 -35.86 21.86
C ASN A 113 31.11 -35.62 23.36
N LYS A 114 32.20 -35.83 24.10
CA LYS A 114 32.41 -35.36 25.47
C LYS A 114 32.11 -33.86 25.55
N MET A 115 31.02 -33.52 26.23
CA MET A 115 30.83 -32.17 26.75
C MET A 115 31.90 -31.91 27.83
N PRO A 116 32.64 -30.79 27.77
CA PRO A 116 33.39 -30.33 28.91
C PRO A 116 32.42 -29.80 29.97
N ALA A 117 32.28 -30.55 31.05
CA ALA A 117 31.87 -29.99 32.33
C ALA A 117 32.95 -29.01 32.81
N GLU A 118 32.50 -27.93 33.47
CA GLU A 118 33.25 -26.88 34.19
C GLU A 118 33.26 -25.50 33.54
N LEU A 119 32.15 -24.78 33.73
CA LEU A 119 32.21 -23.34 34.06
C LEU A 119 31.33 -23.09 35.29
N LEU A 120 31.91 -23.40 36.46
CA LEU A 120 31.47 -22.94 37.77
C LEU A 120 31.58 -21.41 37.82
N ILE A 121 30.50 -20.70 37.50
CA ILE A 121 30.39 -19.28 37.83
C ILE A 121 30.16 -19.16 39.34
N LYS A 122 31.27 -18.86 40.01
CA LYS A 122 31.43 -18.38 41.38
C LYS A 122 30.44 -17.24 41.68
N LYS A 123 29.31 -17.57 42.30
CA LYS A 123 28.40 -16.61 42.95
C LYS A 123 28.89 -16.36 44.37
N ASN A 124 29.71 -15.33 44.57
CA ASN A 124 30.06 -14.78 45.87
C ASN A 124 30.33 -13.27 45.75
N SER A 125 29.37 -12.46 46.17
CA SER A 125 29.59 -11.12 46.73
C SER A 125 28.47 -10.83 47.74
N PRO A 126 28.79 -10.70 49.04
CA PRO A 126 27.90 -10.06 50.01
C PRO A 126 28.08 -8.54 49.87
N ILE A 127 27.03 -7.83 49.48
CA ILE A 127 26.98 -6.37 49.61
C ILE A 127 25.91 -6.07 50.64
N ASP A 128 26.43 -5.63 51.78
CA ASP A 128 25.77 -5.02 52.91
C ASP A 128 24.82 -3.85 52.52
N ASN A 129 23.69 -3.80 53.24
CA ASN A 129 23.06 -2.59 53.75
C ASN A 129 22.77 -1.44 52.76
N ILE A 130 21.60 -1.52 52.10
CA ILE A 130 20.91 -0.32 51.58
C ILE A 130 19.80 0.05 52.57
N PRO A 131 19.78 1.28 53.13
CA PRO A 131 18.83 1.68 54.15
C PRO A 131 17.41 1.75 53.59
N THR A 132 16.50 1.07 54.30
CA THR A 132 15.06 1.15 54.15
C THR A 132 14.61 2.60 54.26
N SER A 133 14.35 3.23 53.12
CA SER A 133 13.75 4.56 53.03
C SER A 133 12.36 4.52 53.65
N SER A 134 12.25 5.15 54.81
CA SER A 134 11.03 5.42 55.55
C SER A 134 10.01 6.13 54.68
N SER A 135 8.86 5.48 54.47
CA SER A 135 7.67 6.04 53.84
C SER A 135 7.14 7.22 54.66
N VAL A 136 7.48 8.44 54.25
CA VAL A 136 6.84 9.66 54.75
C VAL A 136 5.42 9.70 54.20
N LYS A 137 4.43 9.42 55.07
CA LYS A 137 3.01 9.66 54.79
C LYS A 137 2.78 11.17 54.70
N ILE A 138 2.81 11.72 53.48
CA ILE A 138 2.34 13.08 53.21
C ILE A 138 0.82 13.05 53.24
N THR A 139 0.23 13.41 54.37
CA THR A 139 -1.22 13.64 54.49
C THR A 139 -1.58 14.90 53.70
N GLY A 140 -2.10 14.69 52.49
CA GLY A 140 -2.47 15.75 51.55
C GLY A 140 -3.59 16.64 52.07
N SER A 141 -3.26 17.89 52.34
CA SER A 141 -4.22 19.00 52.34
C SER A 141 -4.91 19.04 50.97
N LYS A 142 -6.24 18.94 50.94
CA LYS A 142 -7.05 19.00 49.71
C LYS A 142 -6.93 20.39 49.08
N SER A 143 -5.90 20.54 48.25
CA SER A 143 -5.53 21.78 47.58
C SER A 143 -6.61 22.19 46.58
N ILE A 144 -7.30 23.29 46.90
CA ILE A 144 -8.29 23.96 46.03
C ILE A 144 -7.65 24.36 44.68
N TRP A 145 -6.33 24.56 44.65
CA TRP A 145 -5.56 24.84 43.44
C TRP A 145 -5.61 23.75 42.38
N GLY A 146 -5.76 22.48 42.78
CA GLY A 146 -5.92 21.37 41.83
C GLY A 146 -7.20 21.48 40.99
N LYS A 147 -8.28 22.02 41.56
CA LYS A 147 -9.54 22.25 40.83
C LYS A 147 -9.41 23.40 39.84
N VAL A 148 -8.71 24.46 40.22
CA VAL A 148 -8.47 25.62 39.33
C VAL A 148 -7.60 25.22 38.14
N LEU A 149 -6.55 24.43 38.36
CA LEU A 149 -5.68 23.93 37.29
C LEU A 149 -6.46 23.04 36.30
N HIS A 150 -7.31 22.15 36.81
CA HIS A 150 -8.10 21.27 35.95
C HIS A 150 -9.11 22.04 35.09
N ILE A 151 -9.75 23.08 35.64
CA ILE A 151 -10.66 23.94 34.87
C ILE A 151 -9.89 24.69 33.77
N SER A 152 -8.73 25.25 34.10
CA SER A 152 -7.87 25.97 33.14
C SER A 152 -7.46 25.09 31.95
N VAL A 153 -7.00 23.86 32.22
CA VAL A 153 -6.60 22.90 31.19
C VAL A 153 -7.79 22.52 30.29
N THR A 154 -8.98 22.35 30.87
CA THR A 154 -10.18 21.98 30.11
C THR A 154 -10.61 23.11 29.16
N VAL A 155 -10.57 24.36 29.62
CA VAL A 155 -10.87 25.53 28.78
C VAL A 155 -9.84 25.69 27.66
N PHE A 156 -8.56 25.45 27.94
CA PHE A 156 -7.50 25.51 26.93
C PHE A 156 -7.70 24.46 25.82
N ILE A 157 -8.06 23.23 26.18
CA ILE A 157 -8.37 22.16 25.20
C ILE A 157 -9.59 22.54 24.35
N ALA A 158 -10.66 23.07 24.95
CA ALA A 158 -11.84 23.50 24.21
C ALA A 158 -11.52 24.61 23.17
N LEU A 159 -10.63 25.56 23.53
CA LEU A 159 -10.17 26.59 22.60
C LEU A 159 -9.37 26.02 21.42
N LEU A 160 -8.58 24.96 21.63
CA LEU A 160 -7.87 24.27 20.55
C LEU A 160 -8.82 23.55 19.58
N PHE A 161 -9.92 22.98 20.07
CA PHE A 161 -10.93 22.38 19.19
C PHE A 161 -11.70 23.43 18.38
N ILE A 162 -12.05 24.57 18.97
CA ILE A 162 -12.73 25.66 18.26
C ILE A 162 -11.80 26.27 17.20
N SER A 163 -10.54 26.55 17.54
CA SER A 163 -9.58 27.12 16.60
C SER A 163 -9.18 26.13 15.51
N GLY A 164 -8.97 24.86 15.85
CA GLY A 164 -8.69 23.78 14.89
C GLY A 164 -9.86 23.54 13.94
N GLY A 165 -11.09 23.51 14.45
CA GLY A 165 -12.30 23.37 13.63
C GLY A 165 -12.51 24.54 12.67
N TYR A 166 -12.26 25.78 13.13
CA TYR A 166 -12.33 26.96 12.28
C TYR A 166 -11.25 26.96 11.18
N TYR A 167 -10.02 26.55 11.51
CA TYR A 167 -8.94 26.43 10.53
C TYR A 167 -9.21 25.34 9.50
N TYR A 168 -9.72 24.18 9.92
CA TYR A 168 -10.15 23.10 9.03
C TYR A 168 -11.27 23.55 8.09
N TYR A 169 -12.28 24.28 8.61
CA TYR A 169 -13.34 24.84 7.80
C TYR A 169 -12.85 25.86 6.77
N LEU A 170 -11.83 26.68 7.08
CA LEU A 170 -11.28 27.61 6.09
C LEU A 170 -10.52 26.91 4.95
N ILE A 171 -9.80 25.82 5.24
CA ILE A 171 -9.04 25.09 4.22
C ILE A 171 -9.95 24.22 3.34
N TYR A 172 -10.91 23.53 3.96
CA TYR A 172 -11.72 22.53 3.25
C TYR A 172 -13.13 23.02 2.91
N GLY A 173 -13.68 23.97 3.66
CA GLY A 173 -15.03 24.51 3.45
C GLY A 173 -15.14 25.46 2.24
N ALA A 174 -14.04 26.06 1.80
CA ALA A 174 -14.02 26.90 0.59
C ALA A 174 -14.16 26.10 -0.72
N SER A 175 -13.96 24.77 -0.68
CA SER A 175 -14.02 23.91 -1.87
C SER A 175 -15.40 23.26 -2.11
N PHE A 176 -16.38 23.45 -1.22
CA PHE A 176 -17.68 22.75 -1.32
C PHE A 176 -18.82 23.55 -1.99
N SER A 177 -18.61 24.83 -2.32
CA SER A 177 -19.62 25.64 -3.04
C SER A 177 -19.57 25.51 -4.57
N GLY A 178 -18.65 24.70 -5.11
CA GLY A 178 -18.46 24.51 -6.55
C GLY A 178 -19.25 23.35 -7.18
N VAL A 179 -19.86 22.46 -6.40
CA VAL A 179 -20.43 21.20 -6.93
C VAL A 179 -21.88 21.36 -7.41
N GLU A 180 -22.63 22.39 -6.97
CA GLU A 180 -23.98 22.65 -7.49
C GLU A 180 -23.99 23.24 -8.92
N LYS A 181 -22.84 23.67 -9.46
CA LYS A 181 -22.76 24.22 -10.82
C LYS A 181 -22.42 23.21 -11.91
N LEU A 182 -22.11 21.96 -11.56
CA LEU A 182 -21.75 20.91 -12.52
C LEU A 182 -22.91 19.97 -12.91
N VAL A 183 -24.04 20.02 -12.18
CA VAL A 183 -25.27 19.31 -12.58
C VAL A 183 -26.09 20.11 -13.62
N GLY A 184 -25.76 21.39 -13.85
CA GLY A 184 -26.46 22.26 -14.81
C GLY A 184 -25.95 22.26 -16.26
N LEU A 185 -24.91 21.47 -16.59
CA LEU A 185 -24.26 21.52 -17.92
C LEU A 185 -24.68 20.41 -18.90
N PHE A 186 -25.61 19.52 -18.51
CA PHE A 186 -26.15 18.46 -19.39
C PHE A 186 -27.62 18.64 -19.79
N GLN A 187 -28.24 19.79 -19.51
CA GLN A 187 -29.54 20.14 -20.12
C GLN A 187 -29.32 21.07 -21.32
N SER A 188 -29.26 20.47 -22.51
CA SER A 188 -29.43 21.21 -23.76
C SER A 188 -30.81 21.86 -23.79
N PRO A 189 -30.92 23.17 -24.11
CA PRO A 189 -32.22 23.79 -24.28
C PRO A 189 -32.82 23.33 -25.61
N VAL A 190 -33.75 22.37 -25.54
CA VAL A 190 -34.70 22.14 -26.63
C VAL A 190 -35.56 23.40 -26.74
N SER A 191 -35.27 24.17 -27.78
CA SER A 191 -36.10 25.28 -28.22
C SER A 191 -37.37 24.69 -28.84
N GLU A 192 -38.46 24.68 -28.08
CA GLU A 192 -39.80 24.49 -28.64
C GLU A 192 -40.70 25.66 -28.26
N LYS A 193 -41.22 26.28 -29.31
CA LYS A 193 -41.95 27.54 -29.31
C LYS A 193 -43.42 27.20 -29.53
N THR A 194 -44.27 27.31 -28.51
CA THR A 194 -45.74 27.35 -28.65
C THR A 194 -46.42 27.85 -27.35
N PRO A 195 -47.67 28.39 -27.41
CA PRO A 195 -48.13 29.55 -26.65
C PRO A 195 -48.98 29.17 -25.41
N PRO A 196 -49.42 30.16 -24.59
CA PRO A 196 -49.98 29.89 -23.27
C PRO A 196 -51.45 29.49 -23.34
N ILE A 197 -51.80 28.37 -22.68
CA ILE A 197 -53.17 27.99 -22.37
C ILE A 197 -53.13 27.47 -20.92
N SER A 198 -53.47 28.34 -19.96
CA SER A 198 -54.77 28.39 -19.29
C SER A 198 -55.02 27.17 -18.40
N ASN A 199 -54.82 27.39 -17.10
CA ASN A 199 -55.14 26.49 -16.00
C ASN A 199 -56.59 25.97 -16.09
N SER A 200 -56.75 24.66 -16.10
CA SER A 200 -57.96 24.01 -15.60
C SER A 200 -57.58 22.66 -15.02
N ALA A 201 -57.93 22.47 -13.76
CA ALA A 201 -57.69 21.28 -12.98
C ALA A 201 -58.42 20.06 -13.57
N GLU A 202 -57.70 18.96 -13.78
CA GLU A 202 -58.31 17.64 -13.81
C GLU A 202 -57.29 16.59 -13.34
N ASN A 203 -57.72 15.83 -12.34
CA ASN A 203 -56.93 14.89 -11.56
C ASN A 203 -56.93 13.55 -12.30
N ILE A 204 -55.87 13.27 -13.08
CA ILE A 204 -55.70 12.00 -13.79
C ILE A 204 -54.73 11.12 -12.98
N PRO A 205 -55.07 9.85 -12.69
CA PRO A 205 -54.16 8.92 -12.02
C PRO A 205 -52.93 8.71 -12.90
N ILE A 206 -51.76 9.07 -12.39
CA ILE A 206 -50.48 8.80 -13.03
C ILE A 206 -50.22 7.30 -12.85
N GLU A 207 -50.51 6.53 -13.90
CA GLU A 207 -50.04 5.16 -14.05
C GLU A 207 -48.51 5.25 -14.22
N VAL A 208 -47.80 4.99 -13.12
CA VAL A 208 -46.34 4.84 -13.12
C VAL A 208 -46.05 3.54 -13.85
N THR A 209 -45.94 3.64 -15.17
CA THR A 209 -45.31 2.61 -15.99
C THR A 209 -43.86 2.53 -15.51
N GLU A 210 -43.56 1.56 -14.65
CA GLU A 210 -42.20 1.10 -14.40
C GLU A 210 -41.66 0.60 -15.75
N GLU A 211 -41.09 1.52 -16.50
CA GLU A 211 -40.24 1.24 -17.66
C GLU A 211 -39.04 0.48 -17.11
N ASN A 212 -39.21 -0.85 -17.11
CA ASN A 212 -38.19 -1.83 -16.79
C ASN A 212 -37.09 -1.68 -17.83
N GLU A 213 -36.20 -0.70 -17.62
CA GLU A 213 -34.96 -0.56 -18.37
C GLU A 213 -34.16 -1.83 -18.13
N GLU A 214 -34.31 -2.78 -19.06
CA GLU A 214 -33.51 -3.96 -19.22
C GLU A 214 -32.08 -3.49 -19.54
N THR A 215 -31.37 -3.10 -18.48
CA THR A 215 -29.99 -2.65 -18.54
C THR A 215 -29.16 -3.78 -19.14
N ALA A 216 -28.60 -3.50 -20.32
CA ALA A 216 -27.76 -4.46 -21.02
C ALA A 216 -26.69 -5.00 -20.07
N PRO A 217 -26.39 -6.32 -20.10
CA PRO A 217 -25.48 -6.94 -19.14
C PRO A 217 -24.12 -6.26 -19.22
N VAL A 218 -23.73 -5.58 -18.13
CA VAL A 218 -22.40 -4.99 -17.99
C VAL A 218 -21.39 -6.14 -18.04
N ASN A 219 -20.49 -6.11 -19.02
CA ASN A 219 -19.44 -7.12 -19.15
C ASN A 219 -18.39 -6.91 -18.04
N ILE A 220 -18.56 -7.62 -16.93
CA ILE A 220 -17.63 -7.60 -15.79
C ILE A 220 -16.40 -8.43 -16.16
N LEU A 221 -15.23 -7.80 -16.15
CA LEU A 221 -13.98 -8.42 -16.61
C LEU A 221 -13.28 -9.20 -15.50
N PHE A 222 -13.45 -8.76 -14.25
CA PHE A 222 -12.79 -9.34 -13.08
C PHE A 222 -13.80 -9.88 -12.08
N SER A 223 -13.50 -11.05 -11.52
CA SER A 223 -14.26 -11.56 -10.39
C SER A 223 -13.81 -10.87 -9.11
N ALA A 224 -14.77 -10.29 -8.39
CA ALA A 224 -14.55 -9.79 -7.03
C ALA A 224 -14.62 -10.91 -5.97
N LYS A 225 -15.14 -12.10 -6.31
CA LYS A 225 -15.31 -13.22 -5.36
C LYS A 225 -14.23 -14.29 -5.53
N ASN A 226 -13.80 -14.56 -6.75
CA ASN A 226 -12.83 -15.59 -7.06
C ASN A 226 -11.49 -14.97 -7.49
N PRO A 227 -10.35 -15.63 -7.22
CA PRO A 227 -9.06 -15.19 -7.73
C PRO A 227 -9.05 -15.14 -9.26
N ASN A 228 -8.44 -14.09 -9.82
CA ASN A 228 -8.26 -13.91 -11.26
C ASN A 228 -6.84 -14.36 -11.65
N TYR A 229 -6.64 -14.91 -12.84
CA TYR A 229 -5.30 -15.24 -13.33
C TYR A 229 -4.68 -14.04 -14.04
N LEU A 230 -3.44 -13.71 -13.70
CA LEU A 230 -2.63 -12.71 -14.39
C LEU A 230 -1.41 -13.43 -14.96
N ALA A 231 -1.51 -13.81 -16.23
CA ALA A 231 -0.43 -14.47 -16.95
C ALA A 231 0.66 -13.44 -17.33
N LEU A 232 1.89 -13.68 -16.87
CA LEU A 232 3.07 -12.91 -17.20
C LEU A 232 3.98 -13.73 -18.10
N LYS A 233 4.43 -13.12 -19.20
CA LYS A 233 5.48 -13.70 -20.02
C LYS A 233 6.79 -13.67 -19.27
N LYS A 234 7.67 -14.63 -19.53
CA LYS A 234 8.98 -14.69 -18.87
C LYS A 234 9.81 -13.44 -19.14
N GLU A 235 9.66 -12.85 -20.34
CA GLU A 235 10.34 -11.61 -20.75
C GLU A 235 9.73 -10.35 -20.10
N ASP A 236 8.52 -10.47 -19.55
CA ASP A 236 7.78 -9.40 -18.89
C ASP A 236 7.93 -9.45 -17.36
N LEU A 237 8.55 -10.51 -16.84
CA LEU A 237 8.82 -10.70 -15.42
C LEU A 237 10.07 -9.90 -14.97
N ASN A 238 9.99 -8.57 -15.11
CA ASN A 238 10.90 -7.60 -14.52
C ASN A 238 10.11 -6.44 -13.89
N ALA A 239 10.72 -5.72 -12.95
CA ALA A 239 10.05 -4.66 -12.20
C ALA A 239 9.29 -3.64 -13.06
N VAL A 240 9.92 -3.17 -14.15
CA VAL A 240 9.37 -2.10 -14.99
C VAL A 240 8.12 -2.59 -15.74
N LYS A 241 8.25 -3.71 -16.45
CA LYS A 241 7.14 -4.24 -17.26
C LYS A 241 6.01 -4.79 -16.40
N ALA A 242 6.32 -5.49 -15.30
CA ALA A 242 5.29 -5.97 -14.38
C ALA A 242 4.48 -4.81 -13.81
N LYS A 243 5.13 -3.71 -13.43
CA LYS A 243 4.46 -2.49 -12.98
C LYS A 243 3.57 -1.88 -14.07
N GLU A 244 4.04 -1.80 -15.31
CA GLU A 244 3.21 -1.37 -16.44
C GLU A 244 1.96 -2.24 -16.61
N ILE A 245 2.11 -3.57 -16.48
CA ILE A 245 0.99 -4.51 -16.54
C ILE A 245 0.03 -4.30 -15.35
N PHE A 246 0.54 -4.07 -14.13
CA PHE A 246 -0.29 -3.80 -12.97
C PHE A 246 -1.08 -2.49 -13.11
N ILE A 247 -0.45 -1.44 -13.65
CA ILE A 247 -1.13 -0.18 -14.02
C ILE A 247 -2.18 -0.45 -15.12
N GLN A 248 -1.81 -1.26 -16.11
CA GLN A 248 -2.67 -1.97 -17.10
C GLN A 248 -4.02 -2.39 -16.52
N TYR A 249 -3.94 -3.33 -15.58
CA TYR A 249 -5.09 -3.95 -14.94
C TYR A 249 -5.79 -2.99 -13.97
N GLY A 250 -5.04 -2.15 -13.27
CA GLY A 250 -5.60 -1.11 -12.42
C GLY A 250 -6.52 -0.16 -13.17
N ALA A 251 -6.13 0.30 -14.37
CA ALA A 251 -6.98 1.15 -15.21
C ALA A 251 -8.32 0.46 -15.54
N LYS A 252 -8.31 -0.83 -15.84
CA LYS A 252 -9.53 -1.61 -16.13
C LYS A 252 -10.43 -1.78 -14.89
N ILE A 253 -9.83 -2.01 -13.71
CA ILE A 253 -10.56 -2.09 -12.43
C ILE A 253 -11.26 -0.75 -12.14
N LYS A 254 -10.54 0.35 -12.38
CA LYS A 254 -11.04 1.72 -12.24
C LYS A 254 -12.18 2.01 -13.22
N GLU A 255 -12.03 1.68 -14.51
CA GLU A 255 -13.08 1.83 -15.54
C GLU A 255 -14.38 1.10 -15.18
N GLN A 256 -14.28 -0.05 -14.49
CA GLN A 256 -15.43 -0.83 -14.03
C GLN A 256 -15.99 -0.36 -12.67
N ASN A 257 -15.45 0.71 -12.08
CA ASN A 257 -15.81 1.23 -10.76
C ASN A 257 -15.79 0.14 -9.67
N LEU A 258 -14.86 -0.82 -9.78
CA LEU A 258 -14.72 -1.89 -8.80
C LEU A 258 -14.02 -1.34 -7.55
N VAL A 259 -14.81 -1.10 -6.50
CA VAL A 259 -14.34 -0.60 -5.20
C VAL A 259 -13.90 -1.71 -4.24
N THR A 260 -13.93 -2.97 -4.66
CA THR A 260 -13.48 -4.11 -3.85
C THR A 260 -12.08 -4.54 -4.29
N PRO A 261 -11.23 -5.05 -3.37
CA PRO A 261 -9.92 -5.53 -3.74
C PRO A 261 -10.05 -6.73 -4.67
N ILE A 262 -9.37 -6.68 -5.82
CA ILE A 262 -9.39 -7.75 -6.82
C ILE A 262 -8.13 -8.60 -6.64
N GLU A 263 -8.34 -9.89 -6.36
CA GLU A 263 -7.28 -10.87 -6.18
C GLU A 263 -6.77 -11.40 -7.52
N PHE A 264 -5.45 -11.46 -7.66
CA PHE A 264 -4.74 -12.03 -8.80
C PHE A 264 -3.75 -13.12 -8.38
N ILE A 265 -3.87 -14.29 -8.99
CA ILE A 265 -2.85 -15.34 -9.00
C ILE A 265 -1.92 -15.03 -10.17
N ILE A 266 -0.65 -14.78 -9.86
CA ILE A 266 0.37 -14.55 -10.88
C ILE A 266 0.75 -15.89 -11.49
N ALA A 267 0.65 -16.01 -12.81
CA ALA A 267 0.90 -17.24 -13.54
C ALA A 267 1.84 -17.03 -14.72
N ASP A 268 2.42 -18.12 -15.23
CA ASP A 268 3.18 -18.12 -16.48
C ASP A 268 2.24 -18.09 -17.71
N GLU A 269 2.81 -18.12 -18.92
CA GLU A 269 2.06 -18.13 -20.19
C GLU A 269 1.17 -19.38 -20.37
N ASN A 270 1.40 -20.43 -19.59
CA ASN A 270 0.61 -21.67 -19.61
C ASN A 270 -0.42 -21.71 -18.48
N ASN A 271 -0.64 -20.58 -17.78
CA ASN A 271 -1.50 -20.46 -16.59
C ASN A 271 -1.05 -21.31 -15.38
N ASN A 272 0.23 -21.67 -15.29
CA ASN A 272 0.77 -22.27 -14.07
C ASN A 272 1.09 -21.16 -13.06
N PRO A 273 0.59 -21.24 -11.82
CA PRO A 273 0.96 -20.27 -10.78
C PRO A 273 2.47 -20.22 -10.57
N ILE A 274 3.01 -19.01 -10.48
CA ILE A 274 4.41 -18.77 -10.14
C ILE A 274 4.52 -18.71 -8.61
N ASP A 275 5.54 -19.33 -8.03
CA ASP A 275 5.76 -19.24 -6.58
C ASP A 275 6.29 -17.85 -6.17
N PHE A 276 6.06 -17.46 -4.92
CA PHE A 276 6.44 -16.13 -4.43
C PHE A 276 7.94 -15.85 -4.57
N LYS A 277 8.80 -16.86 -4.39
CA LYS A 277 10.25 -16.69 -4.43
C LYS A 277 10.75 -16.40 -5.84
N ALA A 278 10.21 -17.10 -6.84
CA ALA A 278 10.48 -16.87 -8.25
C ALA A 278 9.96 -15.49 -8.68
N PHE A 279 8.74 -15.14 -8.26
CA PHE A 279 8.16 -13.82 -8.50
C PHE A 279 9.00 -12.69 -7.88
N SER A 280 9.36 -12.82 -6.60
CA SER A 280 10.14 -11.80 -5.89
C SER A 280 11.52 -11.61 -6.48
N ALA A 281 12.21 -12.70 -6.82
CA ALA A 281 13.52 -12.65 -7.45
C ALA A 281 13.46 -11.96 -8.82
N ALA A 282 12.44 -12.26 -9.64
CA ALA A 282 12.31 -11.71 -10.97
C ALA A 282 11.93 -10.23 -10.98
N LEU A 283 11.15 -9.77 -10.00
CA LEU A 283 10.90 -8.34 -9.79
C LEU A 283 12.08 -7.60 -9.13
N GLY A 284 13.13 -8.31 -8.71
CA GLY A 284 14.24 -7.70 -7.97
C GLY A 284 13.86 -7.25 -6.55
N MET A 285 12.83 -7.85 -5.95
CA MET A 285 12.48 -7.61 -4.55
C MET A 285 13.53 -8.25 -3.65
N ASN A 286 14.22 -7.42 -2.84
CA ASN A 286 15.30 -7.87 -1.97
C ASN A 286 14.79 -8.38 -0.61
N ILE A 287 14.06 -9.50 -0.62
CA ILE A 287 13.60 -10.14 0.61
C ILE A 287 14.75 -10.95 1.22
N SER A 288 15.05 -10.72 2.50
CA SER A 288 16.11 -11.47 3.17
C SER A 288 15.82 -12.96 3.26
N GLN A 289 16.88 -13.74 3.44
CA GLN A 289 16.76 -15.17 3.68
C GLN A 289 16.00 -15.50 4.98
N GLU A 290 16.09 -14.63 5.99
CA GLU A 290 15.40 -14.83 7.27
C GLU A 290 13.88 -14.71 7.11
N ILE A 291 13.39 -13.74 6.32
CA ILE A 291 11.97 -13.63 5.97
C ILE A 291 11.59 -14.74 4.98
N SER A 292 12.34 -14.89 3.88
CA SER A 292 11.99 -15.80 2.79
C SER A 292 11.89 -17.27 3.22
N SER A 293 12.72 -17.73 4.15
CA SER A 293 12.66 -19.11 4.67
C SER A 293 11.42 -19.43 5.50
N ARG A 294 10.63 -18.41 5.88
CA ARG A 294 9.40 -18.53 6.68
C ARG A 294 8.14 -18.24 5.88
N LEU A 295 8.30 -17.84 4.62
CA LEU A 295 7.21 -17.67 3.67
C LEU A 295 6.97 -18.98 2.91
N GLY A 296 5.72 -19.27 2.63
CA GLY A 296 5.31 -20.36 1.75
C GLY A 296 5.39 -19.94 0.28
N GLU A 297 5.07 -20.90 -0.59
CA GLU A 297 5.14 -20.71 -2.05
C GLU A 297 3.96 -19.91 -2.59
N ASN A 298 2.78 -20.09 -1.99
CA ASN A 298 1.53 -19.49 -2.46
C ASN A 298 1.47 -18.01 -2.06
N PHE A 299 1.12 -17.16 -3.01
CA PHE A 299 0.81 -15.76 -2.78
C PHE A 299 -0.25 -15.26 -3.76
N SER A 300 -0.84 -14.12 -3.44
CA SER A 300 -1.76 -13.40 -4.31
C SER A 300 -1.40 -11.92 -4.36
N LEU A 301 -1.51 -11.32 -5.53
CA LEU A 301 -1.44 -9.87 -5.74
C LEU A 301 -2.85 -9.29 -5.65
N PHE A 302 -3.01 -8.21 -4.91
CA PHE A 302 -4.27 -7.47 -4.83
C PHE A 302 -4.12 -6.13 -5.51
N LEU A 303 -5.13 -5.74 -6.31
CA LEU A 303 -5.30 -4.38 -6.79
C LEU A 303 -6.59 -3.81 -6.21
N TYR A 304 -6.50 -2.62 -5.62
CA TYR A 304 -7.62 -1.98 -4.92
C TYR A 304 -7.80 -0.56 -5.44
N ASN A 305 -9.00 -0.23 -5.91
CA ASN A 305 -9.34 1.13 -6.33
C ASN A 305 -9.76 1.96 -5.13
N GLU A 306 -8.82 2.76 -4.61
CA GLU A 306 -9.04 3.68 -3.49
C GLU A 306 -9.27 5.07 -4.05
N ASP A 307 -10.52 5.54 -4.02
CA ASP A 307 -10.90 6.88 -4.48
C ASP A 307 -10.33 7.24 -5.86
N ASP A 308 -10.57 6.36 -6.84
CA ASP A 308 -10.13 6.54 -8.23
C ASP A 308 -8.61 6.41 -8.45
N VAL A 309 -7.88 5.95 -7.43
CA VAL A 309 -6.44 5.64 -7.49
C VAL A 309 -6.21 4.18 -7.14
N VAL A 310 -5.70 3.40 -8.10
CA VAL A 310 -5.39 2.00 -7.84
C VAL A 310 -4.11 1.86 -7.02
N LYS A 311 -4.21 1.07 -5.97
CA LYS A 311 -3.15 0.68 -5.05
C LYS A 311 -2.94 -0.83 -5.13
N SER A 312 -1.78 -1.29 -4.65
CA SER A 312 -1.41 -2.70 -4.71
C SER A 312 -1.17 -3.27 -3.31
N GLY A 313 -1.29 -4.58 -3.20
CA GLY A 313 -0.91 -5.31 -2.00
C GLY A 313 -0.59 -6.76 -2.30
N LEU A 314 -0.01 -7.43 -1.33
CA LEU A 314 0.37 -8.84 -1.39
C LEU A 314 -0.22 -9.59 -0.20
N SER A 315 -0.61 -10.83 -0.44
CA SER A 315 -0.92 -11.80 0.62
C SER A 315 -0.11 -13.05 0.36
N ILE A 316 0.83 -13.36 1.25
CA ILE A 316 1.82 -14.42 1.07
C ILE A 316 1.60 -15.43 2.19
N SER A 317 1.50 -16.72 1.84
CA SER A 317 1.40 -17.79 2.84
C SER A 317 2.61 -17.79 3.79
N SER A 318 2.37 -18.13 5.05
CA SER A 318 3.39 -18.24 6.11
C SER A 318 3.54 -19.70 6.53
N ILE A 319 4.79 -20.13 6.71
CA ILE A 319 5.13 -21.44 7.28
C ILE A 319 5.16 -21.36 8.81
N GLU A 320 5.65 -20.24 9.37
CA GLU A 320 5.80 -20.03 10.82
C GLU A 320 5.54 -18.56 11.21
N ASP A 321 4.32 -18.25 11.65
CA ASP A 321 3.85 -16.87 11.86
C ASP A 321 4.67 -16.08 12.88
N LYS A 322 4.97 -16.67 14.04
CA LYS A 322 5.72 -15.97 15.11
C LYS A 322 7.17 -15.68 14.71
N GLY A 323 7.79 -16.64 14.01
CA GLY A 323 9.13 -16.47 13.47
C GLY A 323 9.15 -15.41 12.39
N LEU A 324 8.14 -15.41 11.52
CA LEU A 324 7.99 -14.46 10.43
C LEU A 324 7.75 -13.04 10.94
N GLU A 325 6.83 -12.84 11.87
CA GLU A 325 6.57 -11.52 12.49
C GLU A 325 7.85 -10.94 13.08
N ARG A 326 8.61 -11.74 13.82
CA ARG A 326 9.90 -11.32 14.38
C ARG A 326 10.93 -10.98 13.30
N ALA A 327 11.04 -11.78 12.24
CA ALA A 327 11.96 -11.55 11.13
C ALA A 327 11.63 -10.23 10.41
N VAL A 328 10.35 -10.01 10.10
CA VAL A 328 9.88 -8.78 9.46
C VAL A 328 10.13 -7.55 10.35
N LEU A 329 9.86 -7.64 11.66
CA LEU A 329 10.15 -6.57 12.62
C LEU A 329 11.63 -6.15 12.63
N LEU A 330 12.55 -7.10 12.48
CA LEU A 330 14.00 -6.81 12.46
C LEU A 330 14.44 -6.09 11.17
N GLU A 331 13.65 -6.19 10.10
CA GLU A 331 13.98 -5.68 8.77
C GLU A 331 13.03 -4.59 8.27
N GLU A 332 12.21 -4.01 9.15
CA GLU A 332 11.29 -2.91 8.82
C GLU A 332 11.97 -1.77 8.05
N LYS A 333 13.24 -1.47 8.36
CA LYS A 333 14.00 -0.41 7.66
C LYS A 333 14.23 -0.71 6.17
N ASN A 334 14.31 -1.98 5.80
CA ASN A 334 14.61 -2.41 4.43
C ASN A 334 13.36 -2.80 3.66
N ILE A 335 12.23 -3.04 4.34
CA ILE A 335 11.04 -3.60 3.70
C ILE A 335 10.46 -2.67 2.64
N ALA A 336 10.48 -1.35 2.87
CA ALA A 336 9.95 -0.39 1.91
C ALA A 336 10.74 -0.39 0.59
N HIS A 337 12.06 -0.43 0.67
CA HIS A 337 12.93 -0.57 -0.51
C HIS A 337 12.73 -1.93 -1.20
N SER A 338 12.51 -2.99 -0.43
CA SER A 338 12.30 -4.33 -0.97
C SER A 338 10.99 -4.48 -1.74
N LEU A 339 10.00 -3.66 -1.41
CA LEU A 339 8.67 -3.63 -2.03
C LEU A 339 8.51 -2.56 -3.11
N GLU A 340 9.56 -1.77 -3.39
CA GLU A 340 9.54 -0.74 -4.42
C GLU A 340 8.97 -1.21 -5.78
N PRO A 341 9.28 -2.44 -6.27
CA PRO A 341 8.76 -2.94 -7.54
C PRO A 341 7.24 -3.05 -7.63
N ILE A 342 6.53 -3.13 -6.50
CA ILE A 342 5.05 -3.22 -6.49
C ILE A 342 4.37 -1.86 -6.29
N PHE A 343 5.10 -0.78 -6.02
CA PHE A 343 4.51 0.55 -5.87
C PHE A 343 4.10 1.10 -7.23
N LEU A 344 2.81 1.38 -7.42
CA LEU A 344 2.27 1.82 -8.71
C LEU A 344 2.55 3.30 -9.01
N SER A 345 2.79 4.12 -7.99
CA SER A 345 3.21 5.52 -8.15
C SER A 345 4.63 5.61 -8.71
N ASN A 346 4.96 6.65 -9.48
CA ASN A 346 6.32 6.85 -10.03
C ASN A 346 7.11 7.96 -9.33
N ASN A 347 6.44 8.80 -8.54
CA ASN A 347 7.01 10.01 -7.96
C ASN A 347 7.05 9.90 -6.44
N TYR A 348 8.11 9.32 -5.90
CA TYR A 348 8.35 9.29 -4.45
C TYR A 348 9.84 9.13 -4.14
N THR A 349 10.19 9.45 -2.90
CA THR A 349 11.49 9.15 -2.32
C THR A 349 11.23 8.40 -1.03
N ILE A 350 11.81 7.21 -0.90
CA ILE A 350 11.76 6.46 0.35
C ILE A 350 12.70 7.16 1.33
N ILE A 351 12.11 7.64 2.43
CA ILE A 351 12.85 8.26 3.53
C ILE A 351 12.77 7.28 4.70
N ASP A 352 13.91 6.93 5.27
CA ASP A 352 13.99 6.09 6.46
C ASP A 352 13.19 6.74 7.60
N LYS A 353 12.07 6.11 7.96
CA LYS A 353 11.20 6.50 9.07
C LYS A 353 10.95 5.30 9.96
N GLU A 354 10.59 5.58 11.20
CA GLU A 354 10.17 4.53 12.12
C GLU A 354 8.76 4.04 11.77
N PHE A 355 8.56 2.74 11.84
CA PHE A 355 7.24 2.14 11.70
C PHE A 355 6.39 2.42 12.94
N SER A 356 5.17 2.86 12.70
CA SER A 356 4.12 3.03 13.70
C SER A 356 3.26 1.77 13.81
N SER A 357 2.46 1.69 14.87
CA SER A 357 1.54 0.58 15.10
C SER A 357 0.10 1.03 15.03
N SER A 358 -0.75 0.20 14.42
CA SER A 358 -2.20 0.32 14.47
C SER A 358 -2.84 -1.07 14.57
N SER A 359 -4.16 -1.14 14.54
CA SER A 359 -4.90 -2.40 14.52
C SER A 359 -6.11 -2.29 13.60
N HIS A 360 -6.58 -3.43 13.12
CA HIS A 360 -7.81 -3.59 12.36
C HIS A 360 -8.43 -4.95 12.72
N GLY A 361 -9.52 -4.93 13.49
CA GLY A 361 -10.01 -6.15 14.16
C GLY A 361 -8.92 -6.76 15.05
N ASP A 362 -8.66 -8.05 14.87
CA ASP A 362 -7.62 -8.78 15.60
C ASP A 362 -6.21 -8.67 14.97
N ALA A 363 -6.10 -8.07 13.78
CA ALA A 363 -4.83 -7.92 13.09
C ALA A 363 -4.04 -6.73 13.66
N LYS A 364 -2.80 -6.98 14.08
CA LYS A 364 -1.84 -5.94 14.48
C LYS A 364 -1.11 -5.45 13.24
N ILE A 365 -1.24 -4.16 12.94
CA ILE A 365 -0.67 -3.57 11.72
C ILE A 365 0.54 -2.73 12.10
N ARG A 366 1.62 -2.88 11.35
CA ARG A 366 2.79 -2.00 11.37
C ARG A 366 2.80 -1.20 10.09
N PHE A 367 3.03 0.11 10.16
CA PHE A 367 2.96 0.97 8.99
C PHE A 367 4.01 2.07 8.97
N MET A 368 4.39 2.49 7.77
CA MET A 368 5.29 3.61 7.52
C MET A 368 4.80 4.45 6.34
N ASN A 369 4.55 5.73 6.57
CA ASN A 369 4.10 6.65 5.52
C ASN A 369 5.30 7.16 4.71
N ILE A 370 5.35 6.81 3.42
CA ILE A 370 6.35 7.30 2.47
C ILE A 370 5.95 8.72 2.03
N ILE A 371 4.75 8.83 1.44
CA ILE A 371 4.13 10.10 1.05
C ILE A 371 2.99 10.39 2.03
N SER A 372 3.04 11.55 2.67
CA SER A 372 2.12 11.93 3.74
C SER A 372 0.82 12.53 3.19
N PRO A 373 -0.33 12.32 3.86
CA PRO A 373 -0.51 11.41 5.00
C PRO A 373 -0.89 9.97 4.59
N GLU A 374 -1.52 9.75 3.44
CA GLU A 374 -2.08 8.43 3.06
C GLU A 374 -1.92 8.08 1.57
N ASP A 375 -1.17 8.89 0.80
CA ASP A 375 -1.00 8.65 -0.65
C ASP A 375 -0.18 7.38 -0.95
N LEU A 376 0.85 7.13 -0.15
CA LEU A 376 1.71 5.96 -0.26
C LEU A 376 2.31 5.63 1.10
N SER A 377 2.03 4.42 1.58
CA SER A 377 2.60 3.86 2.79
C SER A 377 3.01 2.42 2.55
N VAL A 378 3.75 1.85 3.50
CA VAL A 378 3.96 0.41 3.57
C VAL A 378 3.34 -0.06 4.85
N ASP A 379 2.22 -0.75 4.73
CA ASP A 379 1.49 -1.34 5.83
C ASP A 379 1.66 -2.85 5.73
N TRP A 380 1.96 -3.52 6.85
CA TRP A 380 2.04 -4.97 6.88
C TRP A 380 1.48 -5.57 8.18
N THR A 381 1.06 -6.83 8.08
CA THR A 381 0.65 -7.64 9.23
C THR A 381 0.94 -9.12 8.97
N VAL A 382 1.18 -9.89 10.03
CA VAL A 382 1.14 -11.36 9.98
C VAL A 382 -0.17 -11.80 10.62
N TYR A 383 -1.08 -12.33 9.81
CA TYR A 383 -2.45 -12.67 10.23
C TYR A 383 -2.94 -13.92 9.51
N LYS A 384 -3.56 -14.85 10.24
CA LYS A 384 -4.12 -16.12 9.72
C LYS A 384 -3.16 -16.87 8.79
N ASN A 385 -1.93 -17.13 9.24
CA ASN A 385 -0.92 -17.83 8.44
C ASN A 385 -0.56 -17.16 7.12
N LYS A 386 -0.66 -15.82 7.06
CA LYS A 386 -0.23 -15.03 5.92
C LYS A 386 0.52 -13.78 6.36
N LEU A 387 1.55 -13.40 5.61
CA LEU A 387 2.09 -12.04 5.60
C LEU A 387 1.29 -11.23 4.58
N MET A 388 0.56 -10.24 5.06
CA MET A 388 -0.20 -9.32 4.23
C MET A 388 0.49 -7.97 4.21
N ILE A 389 0.61 -7.38 3.02
CA ILE A 389 1.29 -6.11 2.77
C ILE A 389 0.39 -5.25 1.89
N GLY A 390 0.22 -3.97 2.22
CA GLY A 390 -0.50 -3.00 1.39
C GLY A 390 0.33 -1.74 1.16
N THR A 391 0.16 -1.12 -0.02
CA THR A 391 0.78 0.17 -0.34
C THR A 391 0.00 1.38 0.21
N THR A 392 -1.13 1.12 0.86
CA THR A 392 -1.86 2.07 1.69
C THR A 392 -2.48 1.32 2.87
N LYS A 393 -2.81 2.05 3.93
CA LYS A 393 -3.57 1.55 5.08
C LYS A 393 -4.90 0.94 4.67
N MET A 394 -5.64 1.58 3.75
CA MET A 394 -6.92 1.05 3.28
C MET A 394 -6.74 -0.21 2.44
N THR A 395 -5.72 -0.26 1.59
CA THR A 395 -5.41 -1.47 0.81
C THR A 395 -5.18 -2.67 1.72
N LEU A 396 -4.35 -2.54 2.76
CA LEU A 396 -4.11 -3.65 3.68
C LEU A 396 -5.39 -4.08 4.43
N ARG A 397 -6.17 -3.12 4.91
CA ARG A 397 -7.44 -3.41 5.62
C ARG A 397 -8.42 -4.14 4.71
N SER A 398 -8.57 -3.70 3.47
CA SER A 398 -9.41 -4.36 2.47
C SER A 398 -8.95 -5.80 2.20
N ILE A 399 -7.64 -6.08 2.17
CA ILE A 399 -7.11 -7.45 2.03
C ILE A 399 -7.42 -8.31 3.26
N ILE A 400 -7.31 -7.76 4.48
CA ILE A 400 -7.66 -8.44 5.73
C ILE A 400 -9.15 -8.80 5.75
N ASP A 401 -10.01 -7.86 5.35
CA ASP A 401 -11.46 -8.04 5.29
C ASP A 401 -11.85 -9.06 4.22
N TYR A 402 -11.26 -8.97 3.03
CA TYR A 402 -11.44 -9.92 1.94
C TYR A 402 -11.08 -11.35 2.38
N THR A 403 -9.88 -11.54 2.93
CA THR A 403 -9.39 -12.86 3.35
C THR A 403 -10.26 -13.43 4.48
N SER A 404 -10.75 -12.57 5.38
CA SER A 404 -11.59 -13.01 6.49
C SER A 404 -12.98 -13.47 6.06
N GLN A 405 -13.51 -12.94 4.96
CA GLN A 405 -14.77 -13.40 4.38
C GLN A 405 -14.60 -14.73 3.64
N THR A 406 -13.50 -14.87 2.87
CA THR A 406 -13.22 -16.09 2.08
C THR A 406 -12.88 -17.30 2.95
N ASP A 407 -12.21 -17.08 4.09
CA ASP A 407 -11.82 -18.15 5.01
C ASP A 407 -12.96 -18.59 5.97
N ALA A 408 -14.13 -17.95 5.92
CA ALA A 408 -15.24 -18.31 6.80
C ALA A 408 -15.72 -19.75 6.49
N PRO A 409 -15.59 -20.71 7.43
CA PRO A 409 -15.78 -22.14 7.17
C PRO A 409 -17.20 -22.55 6.74
N ASP A 410 -18.19 -21.67 6.89
CA ASP A 410 -19.61 -21.94 6.67
C ASP A 410 -20.29 -21.01 5.66
N ALA A 411 -19.56 -20.20 4.89
CA ALA A 411 -20.20 -19.44 3.82
C ALA A 411 -20.75 -20.45 2.78
N PRO A 412 -22.08 -20.55 2.57
CA PRO A 412 -22.64 -21.45 1.58
C PRO A 412 -22.05 -21.07 0.23
N ARG A 413 -21.13 -21.91 -0.27
CA ARG A 413 -20.64 -21.79 -1.64
C ARG A 413 -21.87 -21.92 -2.51
N GLU A 414 -22.29 -20.82 -3.15
CA GLU A 414 -23.32 -20.85 -4.17
C GLU A 414 -22.87 -21.88 -5.20
N THR A 415 -23.43 -23.08 -5.11
CA THR A 415 -23.30 -24.09 -6.14
C THR A 415 -23.98 -23.47 -7.34
N ILE A 416 -23.20 -22.90 -8.25
CA ILE A 416 -23.69 -22.48 -9.55
C ILE A 416 -24.43 -23.71 -10.10
N PRO A 417 -25.75 -23.64 -10.31
CA PRO A 417 -26.49 -24.77 -10.84
C PRO A 417 -25.82 -25.15 -12.15
N SER A 418 -25.27 -26.36 -12.22
CA SER A 418 -24.60 -26.83 -13.43
C SER A 418 -25.64 -26.81 -14.54
N GLU A 419 -25.49 -25.89 -15.47
CA GLU A 419 -26.29 -25.77 -16.68
C GLU A 419 -25.89 -26.92 -17.63
N ASN A 420 -26.24 -28.14 -17.24
CA ASN A 420 -26.08 -29.36 -18.01
C ASN A 420 -27.38 -30.16 -17.89
N ASN A 421 -28.41 -29.70 -18.59
CA ASN A 421 -29.47 -30.57 -19.11
C ASN A 421 -30.31 -29.85 -20.17
N ALA A 422 -29.68 -29.61 -21.32
CA ALA A 422 -30.39 -29.28 -22.55
C ALA A 422 -29.77 -30.08 -23.71
N GLN A 423 -29.95 -31.40 -23.72
CA GLN A 423 -29.84 -32.23 -24.93
C GLN A 423 -30.49 -33.60 -24.70
N ALA A 424 -31.78 -33.70 -25.04
CA ALA A 424 -32.44 -34.92 -25.49
C ALA A 424 -33.85 -34.59 -26.01
N VAL A 425 -33.94 -33.96 -27.18
CA VAL A 425 -35.11 -34.05 -28.05
C VAL A 425 -34.59 -34.59 -29.37
N ASP A 426 -34.87 -35.87 -29.62
CA ASP A 426 -35.23 -36.44 -30.93
C ASP A 426 -34.99 -37.96 -30.92
N ASN A 427 -36.09 -38.72 -30.76
CA ASN A 427 -36.46 -39.90 -31.56
C ASN A 427 -37.56 -40.71 -30.86
N LEU A 428 -38.82 -40.45 -31.25
CA LEU A 428 -39.85 -41.46 -31.54
C LEU A 428 -41.13 -40.81 -32.09
#